data_AF-A0A1D2VDK0-F1
#
_entry.id   AF-A0A1D2VDK0-F1
#
_cell.length_a   1.000
_cell.length_b   1.000
_cell.length_c   1.000
_cell.angle_alpha   90.00
_cell.angle_beta   90.00
_cell.angle_gamma   90.00
#
_symmetry.space_group_name_H-M   'P 1'
#
loop_
_entity.id
_entity.type
_entity.pdbx_description
1 polymer ?
#
loop_
_entity_poly.entity_id
_entity_poly.type
_entity_poly.pdbx_seq_one_letter_code
_entity_poly.pdbx_strand_id
1 'polypeptide(L)'
;MEPNFIFNNFPNNNLIYHLTLSQQSIHGRQSTPSTKRSITPSNVIYLRTNDFRVKAQFLIDVLLLNEFNQIIEDQNLLIGTKILFGVSLSNTTGYHRFEFGDLGIMSTGRYKLRFTLSKYFSNQNPIVIKFFDSNVLVVYSSRTYSKVIKNKNN
;
A
#
# COMPACT_ATOMS: atom_id res chain seq x y z
N MET A 1 -21.85 19.79 34.98
CA MET A 1 -21.25 20.53 33.85
C MET A 1 -20.78 19.50 32.85
N GLU A 2 -21.52 19.32 31.76
CA GLU A 2 -21.06 18.48 30.65
C GLU A 2 -20.20 19.32 29.70
N PRO A 3 -19.11 18.78 29.13
CA PRO A 3 -18.33 19.50 28.13
C PRO A 3 -19.13 19.57 26.82
N ASN A 4 -19.50 20.80 26.43
CA ASN A 4 -20.00 21.10 25.10
C ASN A 4 -18.87 20.82 24.08
N PHE A 5 -18.97 19.70 23.37
CA PHE A 5 -18.19 19.48 22.16
C PHE A 5 -18.77 20.36 21.05
N ILE A 6 -18.11 21.49 20.81
CA ILE A 6 -18.35 22.29 19.60
C ILE A 6 -17.83 21.46 18.43
N PHE A 7 -18.73 20.78 17.73
CA PHE A 7 -18.47 20.30 16.38
C PHE A 7 -18.28 21.54 15.51
N ASN A 8 -17.02 21.87 15.22
CA ASN A 8 -16.72 22.83 14.16
C ASN A 8 -17.33 22.28 12.86
N ASN A 9 -18.44 22.89 12.44
CA ASN A 9 -19.00 22.74 11.11
C ASN A 9 -17.94 23.19 10.11
N PHE A 10 -17.13 22.24 9.63
CA PHE A 10 -16.31 22.49 8.45
C PHE A 10 -17.28 22.72 7.28
N PRO A 11 -17.09 23.77 6.47
CA PRO A 11 -17.86 23.93 5.25
C PRO A 11 -17.70 22.65 4.41
N ASN A 12 -18.79 22.22 3.77
CA ASN A 12 -18.84 21.11 2.80
C ASN A 12 -17.86 21.34 1.64
N ASN A 13 -16.56 21.20 1.91
CA ASN A 13 -15.55 21.06 0.90
C ASN A 13 -15.60 19.60 0.49
N ASN A 14 -16.17 19.31 -0.67
CA ASN A 14 -16.10 17.98 -1.28
C ASN A 14 -14.63 17.67 -1.58
N LEU A 15 -13.94 17.08 -0.59
CA LEU A 15 -12.58 16.61 -0.71
C LEU A 15 -12.58 15.35 -1.57
N ILE A 16 -11.76 15.35 -2.60
CA ILE A 16 -11.64 14.28 -3.57
C ILE A 16 -10.33 13.56 -3.31
N TYR A 17 -10.38 12.22 -3.24
CA TYR A 17 -9.20 11.37 -3.16
C TYR A 17 -9.30 10.30 -4.24
N HIS A 18 -8.61 10.49 -5.35
CA HIS A 18 -8.53 9.50 -6.41
C HIS A 18 -7.23 8.71 -6.26
N LEU A 19 -7.34 7.42 -5.95
CA LEU A 19 -6.22 6.50 -5.82
C LEU A 19 -6.19 5.61 -7.04
N THR A 20 -5.00 5.41 -7.61
CA THR A 20 -4.81 4.55 -8.78
C THR A 20 -3.60 3.66 -8.56
N LEU A 21 -3.79 2.34 -8.65
CA LEU A 21 -2.71 1.36 -8.70
C LEU A 21 -2.21 1.25 -10.14
N SER A 22 -1.21 2.04 -10.49
CA SER A 22 -0.66 2.09 -11.86
C SER A 22 0.16 0.85 -12.22
N GLN A 23 0.81 0.24 -11.23
CA GLN A 23 1.60 -0.97 -11.38
C GLN A 23 1.37 -1.84 -10.15
N GLN A 24 1.19 -3.13 -10.37
CA GLN A 24 0.94 -4.10 -9.31
C GLN A 24 1.92 -5.26 -9.40
N SER A 25 2.37 -5.75 -8.24
CA SER A 25 3.05 -7.04 -8.14
C SER A 25 2.15 -8.19 -8.58
N ILE A 26 2.71 -9.08 -9.39
CA ILE A 26 1.99 -10.23 -9.96
C ILE A 26 2.59 -11.53 -9.43
N HIS A 27 3.89 -11.53 -9.13
CA HIS A 27 4.58 -12.73 -8.67
C HIS A 27 5.77 -12.40 -7.77
N GLY A 28 6.24 -13.37 -7.01
CA GLY A 28 7.47 -13.26 -6.25
C GLY A 28 8.11 -14.61 -6.01
N ARG A 29 9.36 -14.57 -5.58
CA ARG A 29 10.04 -15.73 -4.99
C ARG A 29 9.97 -15.59 -3.48
N GLN A 30 9.66 -16.68 -2.79
CA GLN A 30 9.62 -16.73 -1.34
C GLN A 30 10.91 -16.13 -0.74
N SER A 31 10.76 -15.20 0.20
CA SER A 31 11.84 -14.67 1.02
C SER A 31 12.21 -15.66 2.12
N THR A 32 13.45 -15.56 2.61
CA THR A 32 13.94 -16.36 3.75
C THR A 32 14.42 -15.42 4.85
N PRO A 33 14.58 -15.90 6.10
CA PRO A 33 15.09 -15.05 7.19
C PRO A 33 16.42 -14.35 6.86
N SER A 34 17.26 -15.00 6.03
CA SER A 34 18.55 -14.49 5.58
C SER A 34 18.54 -13.73 4.25
N THR A 35 17.43 -13.75 3.50
CA THR A 35 17.40 -13.15 2.15
C THR A 35 16.01 -12.64 1.80
N LYS A 36 15.87 -11.31 1.77
CA LYS A 36 14.68 -10.64 1.22
C LYS A 36 14.69 -10.76 -0.31
N ARG A 37 13.55 -11.17 -0.87
CA ARG A 37 13.32 -11.21 -2.32
C ARG A 37 12.07 -10.40 -2.61
N SER A 38 12.24 -9.30 -3.33
CA SER A 38 11.11 -8.43 -3.64
C SER A 38 10.09 -9.14 -4.52
N ILE A 39 8.80 -8.92 -4.26
CA ILE A 39 7.74 -9.23 -5.21
C ILE A 39 7.85 -8.29 -6.43
N THR A 40 7.48 -8.79 -7.60
CA THR A 40 7.69 -8.10 -8.88
C THR A 40 6.44 -8.13 -9.76
N PRO A 41 6.23 -7.06 -10.57
CA PRO A 41 6.93 -5.78 -10.49
C PRO A 41 6.59 -5.02 -9.18
N SER A 42 7.21 -3.87 -8.90
CA SER A 42 6.89 -3.07 -7.70
C SER A 42 5.44 -2.59 -7.72
N ASN A 43 4.85 -2.29 -6.55
CA ASN A 43 3.53 -1.64 -6.53
C ASN A 43 3.71 -0.13 -6.59
N VAL A 44 3.11 0.53 -7.58
CA VAL A 44 3.18 1.98 -7.78
C VAL A 44 1.78 2.56 -7.71
N ILE A 45 1.56 3.41 -6.73
CA ILE A 45 0.27 4.02 -6.44
C ILE A 45 0.37 5.53 -6.60
N TYR A 46 -0.62 6.11 -7.27
CA TYR A 46 -0.78 7.54 -7.39
C TYR A 46 -2.01 8.00 -6.62
N LEU A 47 -1.87 9.11 -5.90
CA LEU A 47 -2.97 9.85 -5.31
C LEU A 47 -3.12 11.18 -6.03
N ARG A 48 -4.32 11.46 -6.52
CA ARG A 48 -4.76 12.80 -6.94
C ARG A 48 -5.81 13.33 -5.98
N THR A 49 -5.59 14.51 -5.41
CA THR A 49 -6.49 15.12 -4.44
C THR A 49 -6.55 16.65 -4.56
N ASN A 50 -7.67 17.24 -4.15
CA ASN A 50 -7.83 18.69 -3.95
C ASN A 50 -7.64 19.11 -2.47
N ASP A 51 -7.19 18.20 -1.61
CA ASP A 51 -6.94 18.47 -0.20
C ASP A 51 -5.53 19.04 0.01
N PHE A 52 -5.42 20.36 -0.12
CA PHE A 52 -4.15 21.11 -0.04
C PHE A 52 -3.83 21.63 1.38
N ARG A 53 -4.43 21.05 2.43
CA ARG A 53 -4.21 21.52 3.81
C ARG A 53 -2.74 21.34 4.18
N VAL A 54 -2.02 22.46 4.32
CA VAL A 54 -0.55 22.56 4.49
C VAL A 54 0.03 21.69 5.61
N LYS A 55 -0.76 21.39 6.65
CA LYS A 55 -0.30 20.60 7.82
C LYS A 55 -0.54 19.10 7.70
N ALA A 56 -1.05 18.63 6.56
CA ALA A 56 -1.37 17.24 6.38
C ALA A 56 -0.40 16.52 5.46
N GLN A 57 -0.07 15.28 5.84
CA GLN A 57 0.65 14.34 5.00
C GLN A 57 -0.25 13.17 4.65
N PHE A 58 -0.06 12.62 3.45
CA PHE A 58 -0.69 11.37 3.05
C PHE A 58 0.29 10.24 3.22
N LEU A 59 -0.18 9.14 3.76
CA LEU A 59 0.57 7.90 3.84
C LEU A 59 -0.26 6.74 3.28
N ILE A 60 0.43 5.75 2.74
CA ILE A 60 -0.16 4.46 2.42
C ILE A 60 0.51 3.39 3.26
N ASP A 61 -0.28 2.63 4.00
CA ASP A 61 0.14 1.37 4.60
C ASP A 61 -0.33 0.18 3.77
N VAL A 62 0.41 -0.93 3.85
CA VAL A 62 0.09 -2.17 3.15
C VAL A 62 -0.02 -3.34 4.13
N LEU A 63 -1.09 -4.14 3.95
CA LEU A 63 -1.33 -5.39 4.67
C LEU A 63 -1.42 -6.56 3.71
N LEU A 64 -1.05 -7.74 4.20
CA LEU A 64 -1.16 -9.00 3.48
C LEU A 64 -2.54 -9.62 3.71
N LEU A 65 -3.20 -9.96 2.60
CA LEU A 65 -4.44 -10.73 2.59
C LEU A 65 -4.20 -12.09 1.96
N ASN A 66 -5.03 -13.07 2.32
CA ASN A 66 -5.14 -14.28 1.51
C ASN A 66 -5.89 -14.00 0.19
N GLU A 67 -6.00 -15.01 -0.67
CA GLU A 67 -6.66 -14.85 -1.98
C GLU A 67 -8.16 -14.51 -1.88
N PHE A 68 -8.79 -14.78 -0.73
CA PHE A 68 -10.20 -14.54 -0.43
C PHE A 68 -10.45 -13.19 0.28
N ASN A 69 -9.48 -12.27 0.27
CA ASN A 69 -9.54 -10.95 0.92
C ASN A 69 -9.61 -10.98 2.45
N GLN A 70 -9.27 -12.10 3.11
CA GLN A 70 -9.17 -12.16 4.56
C GLN A 70 -7.78 -11.69 4.99
N ILE A 71 -7.74 -10.86 6.03
CA ILE A 71 -6.48 -10.39 6.63
C ILE A 71 -5.77 -11.61 7.22
N ILE A 72 -4.50 -11.78 6.88
CA ILE A 72 -3.66 -12.83 7.48
C ILE A 72 -3.29 -12.39 8.90
N GLU A 73 -3.46 -13.25 9.88
CA GLU A 73 -3.15 -12.89 11.28
C GLU A 73 -1.66 -12.55 11.46
N ASP A 74 -0.77 -13.37 10.90
CA ASP A 74 0.67 -13.10 10.92
C ASP A 74 1.10 -12.13 9.80
N GLN A 75 1.03 -10.84 10.10
CA GLN A 75 1.52 -9.79 9.21
C GLN A 75 3.06 -9.72 9.12
N ASN A 76 3.81 -10.53 9.88
CA ASN A 76 5.27 -10.65 9.70
C ASN A 76 5.65 -11.46 8.46
N LEU A 77 4.68 -12.18 7.86
CA LEU A 77 4.88 -12.86 6.58
C LEU A 77 5.17 -11.88 5.44
N LEU A 78 4.62 -10.67 5.50
CA LEU A 78 5.01 -9.56 4.62
C LEU A 78 6.22 -8.86 5.25
N ILE A 79 7.28 -8.65 4.48
CA ILE A 79 8.51 -7.97 4.92
C ILE A 79 8.86 -6.84 3.94
N GLY A 80 9.79 -5.95 4.34
CA GLY A 80 10.12 -4.74 3.59
C GLY A 80 9.39 -3.49 4.12
N THR A 81 9.44 -2.40 3.37
CA THR A 81 8.78 -1.15 3.78
C THR A 81 7.27 -1.26 3.61
N LYS A 82 6.52 -1.26 4.72
CA LYS A 82 5.06 -1.41 4.73
C LYS A 82 4.28 -0.10 4.80
N ILE A 83 4.96 1.01 5.04
CA ILE A 83 4.35 2.33 5.18
C ILE A 83 5.19 3.31 4.37
N LEU A 84 4.54 4.10 3.52
CA LEU A 84 5.17 5.14 2.73
C LEU A 84 4.44 6.47 2.90
N PHE A 85 5.22 7.54 3.08
CA PHE A 85 4.72 8.90 2.97
C PHE A 85 4.74 9.33 1.50
N GLY A 86 3.69 10.04 1.09
CA GLY A 86 3.49 10.43 -0.30
C GLY A 86 4.50 11.48 -0.72
N VAL A 87 5.32 11.18 -1.73
CA VAL A 87 6.22 12.15 -2.34
C VAL A 87 5.42 12.98 -3.34
N SER A 88 5.42 14.30 -3.16
CA SER A 88 4.78 15.23 -4.11
C SER A 88 5.51 15.17 -5.44
N LEU A 89 4.78 14.92 -6.52
CA LEU A 89 5.35 14.95 -7.87
C LEU A 89 5.35 16.40 -8.35
N SER A 90 6.51 17.06 -8.33
CA SER A 90 6.73 18.40 -8.91
C SER A 90 5.90 19.54 -8.28
N ASN A 91 5.88 20.71 -8.95
CA ASN A 91 5.11 21.91 -8.59
C ASN A 91 3.58 21.72 -8.73
N THR A 92 3.11 20.56 -9.18
CA THR A 92 1.68 20.23 -9.22
C THR A 92 1.19 19.81 -7.85
N THR A 93 0.49 20.72 -7.18
CA THR A 93 -0.18 20.45 -5.92
C THR A 93 -1.19 19.30 -6.07
N GLY A 94 -1.26 18.44 -5.06
CA GLY A 94 -2.28 17.38 -4.97
C GLY A 94 -1.99 16.10 -5.74
N TYR A 95 -0.77 15.91 -6.26
CA TYR A 95 -0.33 14.65 -6.86
C TYR A 95 0.78 14.01 -6.03
N HIS A 96 0.52 12.81 -5.51
CA HIS A 96 1.49 12.06 -4.70
C HIS A 96 1.76 10.68 -5.31
N ARG A 97 3.01 10.23 -5.22
CA ARG A 97 3.43 8.89 -5.62
C ARG A 97 3.88 8.09 -4.41
N PHE A 98 3.51 6.81 -4.39
CA PHE A 98 3.93 5.81 -3.43
C PHE A 98 4.46 4.60 -4.19
N GLU A 99 5.71 4.22 -3.95
CA GLU A 99 6.31 3.03 -4.57
C GLU A 99 6.82 2.05 -3.54
N PHE A 100 6.18 0.89 -3.49
CA PHE A 100 6.59 -0.25 -2.70
C PHE A 100 7.56 -1.13 -3.50
N GLY A 101 8.82 -0.71 -3.55
CA GLY A 101 9.88 -1.36 -4.32
C GLY A 101 10.53 -2.58 -3.66
N ASP A 102 10.31 -2.78 -2.37
CA ASP A 102 11.10 -3.73 -1.58
C ASP A 102 10.27 -4.70 -0.72
N LEU A 103 8.96 -4.81 -1.01
CA LEU A 103 8.08 -5.77 -0.34
C LEU A 103 8.49 -7.21 -0.68
N GLY A 104 8.57 -8.09 0.31
CA GLY A 104 8.80 -9.52 0.14
C GLY A 104 7.82 -10.34 0.96
N ILE A 105 7.61 -11.61 0.60
CA ILE A 105 6.72 -12.52 1.35
C ILE A 105 7.49 -13.78 1.74
N MET A 106 7.41 -14.15 3.01
CA MET A 106 8.18 -15.23 3.65
C MET A 106 7.61 -16.64 3.41
N SER A 107 6.40 -16.74 2.86
CA SER A 107 5.72 -18.01 2.57
C SER A 107 5.26 -18.11 1.12
N THR A 108 5.19 -19.34 0.60
CA THR A 108 4.62 -19.61 -0.72
C THR A 108 3.11 -19.59 -0.67
N GLY A 109 2.46 -19.08 -1.71
CA GLY A 109 1.01 -19.04 -1.76
C GLY A 109 0.46 -18.02 -2.74
N ARG A 110 -0.85 -17.80 -2.63
CA ARG A 110 -1.61 -16.82 -3.41
C ARG A 110 -2.12 -15.76 -2.45
N TYR A 111 -1.77 -14.52 -2.72
CA TYR A 111 -1.97 -13.41 -1.80
C TYR A 111 -2.57 -12.21 -2.52
N LYS A 112 -3.16 -11.32 -1.74
CA LYS A 112 -3.48 -9.95 -2.17
C LYS A 112 -2.87 -8.97 -1.19
N LEU A 113 -2.75 -7.71 -1.61
CA LEU A 113 -2.29 -6.61 -0.79
C LEU A 113 -3.43 -5.62 -0.60
N ARG A 114 -3.70 -5.23 0.65
CA ARG A 114 -4.59 -4.11 0.94
C ARG A 114 -3.75 -2.86 1.11
N PHE A 115 -4.05 -1.83 0.34
CA PHE A 115 -3.42 -0.51 0.47
C PHE A 115 -4.41 0.44 1.12
N THR A 116 -4.06 0.97 2.29
CA THR A 116 -4.90 1.91 3.04
C THR A 116 -4.33 3.30 2.91
N LEU A 117 -5.10 4.22 2.35
CA LEU A 117 -4.77 5.65 2.35
C LEU A 117 -5.21 6.25 3.68
N SER A 118 -4.24 6.83 4.38
CA SER A 118 -4.47 7.56 5.61
C SER A 118 -3.94 8.99 5.50
N LYS A 119 -4.58 9.87 6.26
CA LYS A 119 -4.21 11.26 6.40
C LYS A 119 -3.61 11.50 7.78
N TYR A 120 -2.40 12.02 7.83
CA TYR A 120 -1.70 12.32 9.06
C TYR A 120 -1.61 13.83 9.28
N PHE A 121 -1.99 14.28 10.48
CA PHE A 121 -1.73 15.62 10.98
C PHE A 121 -0.74 15.52 12.13
N SER A 122 0.21 16.45 12.24
CA SER A 122 1.14 16.50 13.36
C SER A 122 0.38 16.42 14.69
N ASN A 123 0.73 15.47 15.56
CA ASN A 123 0.13 15.22 16.88
C ASN A 123 -1.27 14.56 16.86
N GLN A 124 -1.65 13.91 15.76
CA GLN A 124 -2.90 13.14 15.68
C GLN A 124 -2.64 11.74 15.13
N ASN A 125 -3.50 10.80 15.50
CA ASN A 125 -3.52 9.49 14.87
C ASN A 125 -3.88 9.65 13.38
N PRO A 126 -3.29 8.84 12.48
CA PRO A 126 -3.70 8.82 11.09
C PRO A 126 -5.19 8.55 10.95
N ILE A 127 -5.86 9.35 10.13
CA ILE A 127 -7.28 9.18 9.80
C ILE A 127 -7.36 8.39 8.50
N VAL A 128 -7.97 7.20 8.56
CA VAL A 128 -8.20 6.37 7.37
C VAL A 128 -9.18 7.09 6.44
N ILE A 129 -8.80 7.27 5.19
CA ILE A 129 -9.67 7.86 4.15
C ILE A 129 -10.39 6.74 3.40
N LYS A 130 -9.62 5.81 2.82
CA LYS A 130 -10.15 4.68 2.06
C LYS A 130 -9.07 3.62 1.85
N PHE A 131 -9.47 2.43 1.44
CA PHE A 131 -8.55 1.38 1.03
C PHE A 131 -8.94 0.80 -0.33
N PHE A 132 -8.03 0.07 -0.95
CA PHE A 132 -8.31 -0.81 -2.07
C PHE A 132 -7.43 -2.05 -2.00
N ASP A 133 -7.92 -3.14 -2.57
CA ASP A 133 -7.21 -4.41 -2.60
C ASP A 133 -6.61 -4.65 -3.99
N SER A 134 -5.43 -5.26 -4.03
CA SER A 134 -4.77 -5.68 -5.25
C SER A 134 -5.44 -6.93 -5.85
N ASN A 135 -5.18 -7.19 -7.13
CA ASN A 135 -5.38 -8.52 -7.69
C ASN A 135 -4.47 -9.55 -7.02
N VAL A 136 -4.75 -10.84 -7.23
CA VAL A 136 -3.94 -11.94 -6.70
C VAL A 136 -2.52 -11.87 -7.25
N LEU A 137 -1.53 -11.99 -6.37
CA LEU A 137 -0.12 -12.23 -6.68
C LEU A 137 0.27 -13.64 -6.21
N VAL A 138 1.21 -14.28 -6.90
CA VAL A 138 1.67 -15.64 -6.57
C VAL A 138 3.11 -15.66 -6.09
N VAL A 139 3.34 -16.22 -4.90
CA VAL A 139 4.68 -16.41 -4.33
C VAL A 139 5.10 -17.85 -4.49
N TYR A 140 6.17 -18.07 -5.25
CA TYR A 140 6.67 -19.40 -5.56
C TYR A 140 7.85 -19.79 -4.66
N SER A 141 8.00 -21.09 -4.43
CA SER A 141 9.24 -21.64 -3.88
C SER A 141 10.40 -21.36 -4.85
N SER A 142 11.63 -21.43 -4.34
CA SER A 142 12.84 -21.26 -5.17
C SER A 142 12.87 -22.20 -6.39
N ARG A 143 12.44 -23.46 -6.22
CA ARG A 143 12.47 -24.47 -7.28
C ARG A 143 11.44 -24.16 -8.38
N THR A 144 10.22 -23.78 -7.97
CA THR A 144 9.12 -23.49 -8.91
C THR A 144 9.36 -22.18 -9.63
N TYR A 145 9.88 -21.16 -8.94
CA TYR A 145 10.17 -19.85 -9.52
C TYR A 145 11.11 -19.94 -10.73
N SER A 146 12.19 -20.71 -10.61
CA SER A 146 13.17 -20.89 -11.71
C SER A 146 12.55 -21.51 -12.97
N LYS A 147 11.52 -22.36 -12.83
CA LYS A 147 10.81 -22.95 -13.99
C LYS A 147 9.88 -21.93 -14.65
N VAL A 148 9.15 -21.15 -13.84
CA VAL A 148 8.22 -20.12 -14.33
C VAL A 148 8.94 -19.03 -15.13
N ILE A 149 10.10 -18.56 -14.64
CA ILE A 149 10.89 -17.55 -15.34
C ILE A 149 11.46 -18.08 -16.65
N LYS A 150 11.95 -19.33 -16.68
CA LYS A 150 12.47 -19.95 -17.92
C LYS A 150 11.40 -20.01 -19.02
N ASN A 151 10.16 -20.36 -18.67
CA ASN A 151 9.07 -20.47 -19.64
C ASN A 151 8.55 -19.13 -20.17
N LYS A 152 8.87 -17.99 -19.53
CA LYS A 152 8.50 -16.66 -20.03
C LYS A 152 9.47 -16.11 -21.08
N ASN A 153 10.66 -16.69 -21.18
CA ASN A 153 11.74 -16.22 -22.05
C ASN A 153 11.93 -17.10 -23.30
N ASN A 154 11.07 -18.11 -23.48
CA ASN A 154 10.95 -18.92 -24.70
C ASN A 154 9.64 -18.58 -25.39
#